data_AF-A0A5B1CM31-F1
#
_entry.id   AF-A0A5B1CM31-F1
#
_cell.length_a   1.000
_cell.length_b   1.000
_cell.length_c   1.000
_cell.angle_alpha   90.00
_cell.angle_beta   90.00
_cell.angle_gamma   90.00
#
_symmetry.space_group_name_H-M   'P 1'
#
loop_
_entity.id
_entity.type
_entity.pdbx_description
1 polymer ?
#
loop_
_entity_poly.entity_id
_entity_poly.type
_entity_poly.pdbx_seq_one_letter_code
_entity_poly.pdbx_strand_id
1 'polypeptide(L)'
;MTNPQTMTPPETLYDAIDRINATPMPAIRFAMLAKLKSGFDELSRTGIDSLRERLSIADLNAIDDTFPEDQDRKSAVRWRLRGLDIDRTIRKVKTDAEIGRNAGNRPAQPDRDQAQRSETNKPR
;
A
#
# COMPACT_ATOMS: atom_id res chain seq x y z
N MET A 1 -16.16 36.65 -12.53
CA MET A 1 -15.34 35.70 -13.32
C MET A 1 -15.15 34.45 -12.47
N THR A 2 -15.98 33.44 -12.68
CA THR A 2 -15.98 32.21 -11.89
C THR A 2 -14.90 31.29 -12.44
N ASN A 3 -13.91 30.93 -11.63
CA ASN A 3 -12.85 29.99 -12.01
C ASN A 3 -13.51 28.62 -12.26
N PRO A 4 -13.45 28.03 -13.47
CA PRO A 4 -13.86 26.66 -13.65
C PRO A 4 -12.75 25.80 -13.05
N GLN A 5 -12.93 25.37 -11.80
CA GLN A 5 -12.17 24.24 -11.29
C GLN A 5 -12.50 23.05 -12.20
N THR A 6 -11.56 22.69 -13.08
CA THR A 6 -11.57 21.42 -13.79
C THR A 6 -11.55 20.33 -12.75
N MET A 7 -12.73 19.83 -12.43
CA MET A 7 -12.95 18.69 -11.56
C MET A 7 -12.46 17.45 -12.32
N THR A 8 -11.15 17.17 -12.26
CA THR A 8 -10.62 15.92 -12.81
C THR A 8 -11.27 14.76 -12.03
N PRO A 9 -11.86 13.77 -12.72
CA PRO A 9 -12.40 12.60 -12.04
C PRO A 9 -11.31 11.91 -11.22
N PRO A 10 -11.65 11.29 -10.07
CA PRO A 10 -10.67 10.63 -9.23
C PRO A 10 -9.94 9.53 -10.03
N GLU A 11 -8.60 9.52 -9.97
CA GLU A 11 -7.75 8.48 -10.57
C GLU A 11 -8.25 7.10 -10.12
N THR A 12 -8.55 6.21 -11.07
CA THR A 12 -8.96 4.85 -10.72
C THR A 12 -7.76 4.03 -10.27
N LEU A 13 -7.99 2.89 -9.60
CA LEU A 13 -6.93 1.97 -9.22
C LEU A 13 -6.09 1.53 -10.42
N TYR A 14 -6.75 1.23 -11.54
CA TYR A 14 -6.09 0.72 -12.74
C TYR A 14 -5.27 1.81 -13.42
N ASP A 15 -5.78 3.05 -13.48
CA ASP A 15 -4.99 4.20 -13.97
C ASP A 15 -3.71 4.39 -13.14
N ALA A 16 -3.82 4.25 -11.81
CA ALA A 16 -2.67 4.36 -10.91
C ALA A 16 -1.66 3.21 -11.13
N ILE A 17 -2.15 1.98 -11.35
CA ILE A 17 -1.30 0.82 -11.67
C ILE A 17 -0.57 1.05 -12.99
N ASP A 18 -1.27 1.49 -14.03
CA ASP A 18 -0.70 1.75 -15.35
C ASP A 18 0.36 2.85 -15.29
N ARG A 19 0.10 3.92 -14.54
CA ARG A 19 1.09 4.98 -14.29
C ARG A 19 2.33 4.44 -13.57
N ILE A 20 2.15 3.59 -12.56
CA ILE A 20 3.28 3.00 -11.82
C ILE A 20 4.07 2.04 -12.72
N ASN A 21 3.39 1.24 -13.54
CA ASN A 21 3.99 0.34 -14.52
C ASN A 21 4.79 1.11 -15.60
N ALA A 22 4.28 2.23 -16.08
CA ALA A 22 4.96 3.09 -17.04
C ALA A 22 6.15 3.86 -16.43
N THR A 23 6.18 4.01 -15.10
CA THR A 23 7.27 4.72 -14.41
C THR A 23 8.52 3.84 -14.33
N PRO A 24 9.71 4.32 -14.77
CA PRO A 24 10.96 3.56 -14.61
C PRO A 24 11.25 3.24 -13.14
N MET A 25 11.77 2.04 -12.85
CA MET A 25 11.99 1.57 -11.48
C MET A 25 12.77 2.54 -10.57
N PRO A 26 13.86 3.22 -11.03
CA PRO A 26 14.58 4.19 -10.21
C PRO A 26 13.76 5.44 -9.86
N ALA A 27 12.77 5.79 -10.67
CA ALA A 27 11.91 6.95 -10.48
C ALA A 27 10.67 6.66 -9.62
N ILE A 28 10.36 5.39 -9.34
CA ILE A 28 9.23 5.02 -8.48
C ILE A 28 9.54 5.45 -7.05
N ARG A 29 8.73 6.41 -6.58
CA ARG A 29 8.84 6.94 -5.21
C ARG A 29 8.06 6.05 -4.24
N PHE A 30 8.54 5.95 -2.99
CA PHE A 30 7.85 5.27 -1.91
C PHE A 30 6.37 5.69 -1.79
N ALA A 31 6.11 7.01 -1.85
CA ALA A 31 4.77 7.55 -1.75
C ALA A 31 3.81 7.08 -2.85
N MET A 32 4.31 6.74 -4.05
CA MET A 32 3.46 6.22 -5.13
C MET A 32 2.92 4.84 -4.76
N LEU A 33 3.77 3.97 -4.23
CA LEU A 33 3.39 2.62 -3.80
C LEU A 33 2.59 2.64 -2.50
N ALA A 34 2.98 3.47 -1.53
CA ALA A 34 2.29 3.61 -0.24
C ALA A 34 0.84 4.10 -0.38
N LYS A 35 0.59 5.00 -1.35
CA LYS A 35 -0.75 5.53 -1.66
C LYS A 35 -1.58 4.62 -2.55
N LEU A 36 -0.98 3.62 -3.18
CA LEU A 36 -1.71 2.63 -3.96
C LEU A 36 -2.53 1.74 -3.01
N LYS A 37 -3.86 1.86 -3.09
CA LYS A 37 -4.81 1.14 -2.26
C LYS A 37 -5.75 0.33 -3.13
N SER A 38 -5.95 -0.93 -2.79
CA SER A 38 -7.01 -1.74 -3.36
C SER A 38 -8.22 -1.75 -2.41
N GLY A 39 -9.41 -1.75 -3.00
CA GLY A 39 -10.65 -1.95 -2.27
C GLY A 39 -10.95 -3.43 -2.04
N PHE A 40 -12.12 -3.69 -1.45
CA PHE A 40 -12.62 -5.05 -1.25
C PHE A 40 -13.28 -5.58 -2.53
N ASP A 41 -12.49 -6.27 -3.36
CA ASP A 41 -12.88 -6.85 -4.65
C ASP A 41 -12.95 -8.39 -4.61
N GLU A 42 -13.21 -9.01 -5.77
CA GLU A 42 -13.26 -10.49 -5.90
C GLU A 42 -11.95 -11.13 -5.41
N LEU A 43 -10.80 -10.60 -5.83
CA LEU A 43 -9.46 -11.11 -5.45
C LEU A 43 -9.24 -11.07 -3.93
N SER A 44 -9.90 -10.15 -3.23
CA SER A 44 -9.85 -10.04 -1.77
C SER A 44 -10.63 -11.16 -1.07
N ARG A 45 -11.62 -11.74 -1.75
CA ARG A 45 -12.45 -12.86 -1.25
C ARG A 45 -11.91 -14.22 -1.67
N THR A 46 -11.14 -14.29 -2.75
CA THR A 46 -10.56 -15.54 -3.25
C THR A 46 -9.42 -16.04 -2.34
N GLY A 47 -9.37 -17.36 -2.16
CA GLY A 47 -8.28 -18.08 -1.50
C GLY A 47 -6.97 -18.01 -2.28
N ILE A 48 -5.83 -18.17 -1.60
CA ILE A 48 -4.52 -18.01 -2.24
C ILE A 48 -4.27 -19.06 -3.32
N ASP A 49 -4.70 -20.31 -3.13
CA ASP A 49 -4.45 -21.40 -4.08
C ASP A 49 -5.08 -21.11 -5.45
N SER A 50 -6.36 -20.73 -5.47
CA SER A 50 -7.06 -20.34 -6.70
C SER A 50 -6.51 -19.07 -7.34
N LEU A 51 -5.88 -18.19 -6.56
CA LEU A 51 -5.21 -17.02 -7.11
C LEU A 51 -3.89 -17.41 -7.78
N ARG A 52 -3.12 -18.33 -7.17
CA ARG A 52 -1.82 -18.78 -7.70
C ARG A 52 -1.97 -19.49 -9.05
N GLU A 53 -3.04 -20.26 -9.23
CA GLU A 53 -3.37 -20.91 -10.52
C GLU A 53 -3.53 -19.94 -11.69
N ARG A 54 -3.78 -18.65 -11.41
CA ARG A 54 -3.96 -17.60 -12.43
C ARG A 54 -2.65 -16.90 -12.81
N LEU A 55 -1.52 -17.21 -12.15
CA LEU A 55 -0.22 -16.60 -12.42
C LEU A 55 0.69 -17.55 -13.19
N SER A 56 1.68 -16.97 -13.86
CA SER A 56 2.78 -17.75 -14.44
C SER A 56 3.65 -18.37 -13.33
N ILE A 57 4.26 -19.53 -13.61
CA ILE A 57 5.20 -20.18 -12.68
C ILE A 57 6.37 -19.25 -12.35
N ALA A 58 6.84 -18.46 -13.32
CA ALA A 58 7.92 -17.51 -13.11
C ALA A 58 7.55 -16.42 -12.09
N ASP A 59 6.35 -15.85 -12.20
CA ASP A 59 5.84 -14.86 -11.23
C ASP A 59 5.69 -15.48 -9.84
N LEU A 60 5.19 -16.72 -9.76
CA LEU A 60 5.03 -17.44 -8.49
C LEU A 60 6.37 -17.67 -7.80
N ASN A 61 7.37 -18.17 -8.53
CA ASN A 61 8.70 -18.40 -7.98
C ASN A 61 9.32 -17.10 -7.48
N ALA A 62 9.23 -16.00 -8.26
CA ALA A 62 9.74 -14.70 -7.83
C ALA A 62 9.08 -14.19 -6.54
N ILE A 63 7.77 -14.41 -6.38
CA ILE A 63 7.03 -14.05 -5.17
C ILE A 63 7.46 -14.93 -3.98
N ASP A 64 7.52 -16.24 -4.18
CA ASP A 64 7.82 -17.21 -3.12
C ASP A 64 9.27 -17.09 -2.62
N ASP A 65 10.22 -16.86 -3.52
CA ASP A 65 11.63 -16.63 -3.20
C ASP A 65 11.84 -15.31 -2.44
N THR A 66 10.95 -14.33 -2.65
CA THR A 66 11.07 -13.00 -2.04
C THR A 66 10.40 -12.91 -0.66
N PHE A 67 9.24 -13.55 -0.49
CA PHE A 67 8.39 -13.37 0.69
C PHE A 67 8.27 -14.67 1.47
N PRO A 68 8.90 -14.79 2.65
CA PRO A 68 8.76 -15.99 3.49
C PRO A 68 7.39 -16.09 4.18
N GLU A 69 6.69 -14.98 4.39
CA GLU A 69 5.40 -14.92 5.05
C GLU A 69 4.22 -15.09 4.08
N ASP A 70 3.25 -15.94 4.46
CA ASP A 70 2.06 -16.22 3.62
C ASP A 70 1.21 -14.98 3.35
N GLN A 71 1.12 -14.06 4.31
CA GLN A 71 0.34 -12.84 4.15
C GLN A 71 0.94 -11.94 3.05
N ASP A 72 2.26 -11.84 3.00
CA ASP A 72 2.97 -11.04 2.00
C ASP A 72 2.90 -11.70 0.63
N ARG A 73 3.09 -13.03 0.55
CA ARG A 73 2.86 -13.81 -0.68
C ARG A 73 1.44 -13.57 -1.23
N LYS A 74 0.42 -13.69 -0.37
CA LYS A 74 -0.98 -13.46 -0.75
C LYS A 74 -1.21 -12.04 -1.25
N SER A 75 -0.62 -11.05 -0.59
CA SER A 75 -0.69 -9.64 -1.01
C SER A 75 -0.04 -9.43 -2.38
N ALA A 76 1.14 -10.02 -2.60
CA ALA A 76 1.87 -9.93 -3.86
C ALA A 76 1.08 -10.55 -5.02
N VAL A 77 0.57 -11.78 -4.85
CA VAL A 77 -0.27 -12.46 -5.84
C VAL A 77 -1.46 -11.60 -6.24
N ARG A 78 -2.14 -10.97 -5.27
CA ARG A 78 -3.28 -10.09 -5.53
C ARG A 78 -2.89 -8.83 -6.29
N TRP A 79 -1.76 -8.19 -5.96
CA TRP A 79 -1.28 -7.02 -6.70
C TRP A 79 -0.88 -7.37 -8.14
N ARG A 80 -0.23 -8.52 -8.32
CA ARG A 80 0.13 -9.04 -9.65
C ARG A 80 -1.10 -9.27 -10.51
N LEU A 81 -2.15 -9.87 -9.95
CA LEU A 81 -3.42 -10.11 -10.65
C LEU A 81 -4.21 -8.84 -10.99
N ARG A 82 -3.97 -7.74 -10.27
CA ARG A 82 -4.53 -6.42 -10.64
C ARG A 82 -3.75 -5.72 -11.74
N GLY A 83 -2.70 -6.36 -12.26
CA GLY A 83 -1.89 -5.86 -13.37
C GLY A 83 -0.62 -5.13 -12.96
N LEU A 84 -0.29 -5.07 -11.67
CA LEU A 84 1.00 -4.50 -11.27
C LEU A 84 2.12 -5.45 -11.73
N ASP A 85 3.15 -4.90 -12.38
CA ASP A 85 4.30 -5.67 -12.84
C ASP A 85 5.05 -6.34 -11.67
N ILE A 86 5.80 -7.42 -11.93
CA ILE A 86 6.38 -8.28 -10.89
C ILE A 86 7.36 -7.54 -9.97
N ASP A 87 8.27 -6.75 -10.53
CA ASP A 87 9.24 -5.99 -9.74
C ASP A 87 8.55 -4.92 -8.88
N ARG A 88 7.51 -4.30 -9.44
CA ARG A 88 6.72 -3.27 -8.77
C ARG A 88 5.83 -3.88 -7.68
N THR A 89 5.33 -5.08 -7.92
CA THR A 89 4.59 -5.88 -6.94
C THR A 89 5.45 -6.21 -5.74
N ILE A 90 6.67 -6.72 -5.98
CA ILE A 90 7.63 -7.00 -4.91
C ILE A 90 7.92 -5.73 -4.10
N ARG A 91 8.22 -4.62 -4.78
CA ARG A 91 8.52 -3.35 -4.10
C ARG A 91 7.32 -2.80 -3.33
N LYS A 92 6.11 -2.96 -3.86
CA LYS A 92 4.85 -2.55 -3.22
C LYS A 92 4.63 -3.30 -1.92
N VAL A 93 4.74 -4.62 -1.93
CA VAL A 93 4.49 -5.41 -0.71
C VAL A 93 5.57 -5.16 0.34
N LYS A 94 6.84 -5.03 -0.05
CA LYS A 94 7.91 -4.59 0.88
C LYS A 94 7.61 -3.23 1.51
N THR A 95 7.13 -2.28 0.71
CA THR A 95 6.72 -0.95 1.17
C THR A 95 5.57 -1.05 2.19
N ASP A 96 4.56 -1.86 1.92
CA ASP A 96 3.42 -2.05 2.83
C ASP A 96 3.85 -2.73 4.14
N ALA A 97 4.70 -3.75 4.08
CA ALA A 97 5.26 -4.41 5.26
C ALA A 97 6.12 -3.45 6.10
N GLU A 98 6.87 -2.54 5.48
CA GLU A 98 7.60 -1.48 6.18
C GLU A 98 6.67 -0.50 6.89
N ILE A 99 5.60 -0.05 6.22
CA ILE A 99 4.59 0.82 6.82
C ILE A 99 3.93 0.14 8.02
N GLY A 100 3.55 -1.13 7.87
CA GLY A 100 2.93 -1.92 8.94
C GLY A 100 3.82 -2.04 10.18
N ARG A 101 5.10 -2.39 10.00
CA ARG A 101 6.09 -2.46 11.08
C ARG A 101 6.28 -1.11 11.78
N ASN A 102 6.39 -0.02 11.02
CA ASN A 102 6.57 1.32 11.57
C ASN A 102 5.32 1.83 12.31
N ALA A 103 4.13 1.44 11.88
CA ALA A 103 2.88 1.78 12.58
C ALA A 103 2.76 1.05 13.91
N GLY A 104 3.13 -0.24 13.97
CA GLY A 104 3.11 -1.03 15.20
C GLY A 104 4.16 -0.62 16.24
N ASN A 105 5.27 -0.01 15.81
CA ASN A 105 6.39 0.35 16.68
C ASN A 105 6.34 1.81 17.20
N ARG A 106 5.27 2.56 16.89
CA ARG A 106 5.11 3.91 17.44
C ARG A 106 4.75 3.81 18.92
N PRO A 107 5.52 4.42 19.84
CA PRO A 107 5.06 4.56 21.22
C PRO A 107 3.75 5.34 21.21
N ALA A 108 2.78 4.90 22.02
CA ALA A 108 1.52 5.61 22.20
C ALA A 108 1.86 7.07 22.51
N GLN A 109 1.49 7.99 21.61
CA GLN A 109 1.77 9.40 21.86
C GLN A 109 0.99 9.79 23.11
N PRO A 110 1.63 10.33 24.16
CA PRO A 110 0.89 10.89 25.26
C PRO A 110 0.05 12.03 24.72
N ASP A 111 -1.23 11.98 25.08
CA ASP A 111 -2.26 12.93 24.70
C ASP A 111 -1.78 14.35 25.01
N ARG A 112 -1.43 15.13 23.97
CA ARG A 112 -0.82 16.46 24.12
C ARG A 112 -1.73 17.46 24.84
N ASP A 113 -3.01 17.12 24.99
CA ASP A 113 -4.02 17.95 25.64
C ASP A 113 -3.99 17.88 27.19
N GLN A 114 -3.34 16.88 27.80
CA GLN A 114 -3.25 16.82 29.27
C GLN A 114 -2.18 17.75 29.86
N ALA A 115 -1.17 18.15 29.07
CA ALA A 115 -0.08 18.99 29.57
C ALA A 115 -0.48 20.46 29.79
N GLN A 116 -1.50 20.97 29.10
CA GLN A 116 -1.93 22.37 29.22
C GLN A 116 -2.88 22.65 30.39
N ARG A 117 -3.52 21.62 30.97
CA ARG A 117 -4.48 21.81 32.08
C ARG A 117 -3.81 21.92 33.46
N SER A 118 -2.58 21.43 33.59
CA SER A 118 -1.88 21.35 34.88
C SER A 118 -1.14 22.63 35.28
N GLU A 119 -0.95 23.59 34.36
CA GLU A 119 -0.20 24.83 34.63
C GLU A 119 -1.07 26.00 35.12
N THR A 120 -2.40 25.92 34.99
CA THR A 120 -3.31 27.02 35.34
C THR A 120 -3.79 27.05 36.80
N ASN A 121 -3.40 26.10 37.64
CA ASN A 121 -3.92 26.02 39.02
C ASN A 121 -2.79 26.08 40.07
N LYS A 122 -2.08 27.21 40.12
CA LYS A 122 -1.28 27.61 41.29
C LYS A 122 -2.04 28.71 42.04
N PRO A 123 -2.66 28.43 43.21
CA PRO A 123 -3.19 29.48 44.06
C PRO A 123 -2.02 30.31 44.64
N ARG A 124 -2.25 31.62 44.70
CA ARG A 124 -1.34 32.65 45.23
C ARG A 124 -1.20 32.57 46.74
#